data_AF-A0A9Q3C5D1-F1
#
_entry.id   AF-A0A9Q3C5D1-F1
#
_cell.length_a   1.000
_cell.length_b   1.000
_cell.length_c   1.000
_cell.angle_alpha   90.00
_cell.angle_beta   90.00
_cell.angle_gamma   90.00
#
_symmetry.space_group_name_H-M   'P 1'
#
loop_
_entity.id
_entity.type
_entity.pdbx_description
1 polymer ?
#
loop_
_entity_poly.entity_id
_entity_poly.type
_entity_poly.pdbx_seq_one_letter_code
_entity_poly.pdbx_strand_id
1 'polypeptide(L)'
;MEVFLGHRLPFPPQRFLQLNLRKPSSMSSLTSLRPIARRLALTTSPSFSSRLVLPAGSRLASTTAPADPKAKANSFLDALPGNNVITKTGWVTLGASMTGYAISNELYVMNEESVILAGFVIMVGYLSTVIKAPYKQWADSIIEKQKSILNNSRAEHTNAVKERIESVSQMKDVVAVTQSLFEMSKETALTEHELYKLKQKLALKDEIKSILDGWVRVETQAREAEQAELVKNVVANVKKQLEDPKLQKEILTNCINEIEALIKDKKI
;
A
#
# COMPACT_ATOMS: atom_id res chain seq x y z
N MET A 1 -68.86 5.20 1.08
CA MET A 1 -68.70 5.45 -0.35
C MET A 1 -67.85 6.69 -0.47
N GLU A 2 -66.57 6.51 -0.87
CA GLU A 2 -65.65 7.50 -1.45
C GLU A 2 -65.30 8.78 -0.65
N VAL A 3 -64.16 9.46 -0.80
CA VAL A 3 -62.79 9.25 -1.29
C VAL A 3 -62.10 10.59 -0.96
N PHE A 4 -60.92 10.50 -0.34
CA PHE A 4 -59.73 11.38 -0.44
C PHE A 4 -59.77 12.93 -0.42
N LEU A 5 -58.63 13.40 0.14
CA LEU A 5 -57.83 14.60 -0.18
C LEU A 5 -58.20 15.95 0.45
N GLY A 6 -57.23 16.47 1.21
CA GLY A 6 -56.72 17.80 0.91
C GLY A 6 -56.34 18.69 2.09
N HIS A 7 -55.05 19.06 2.10
CA HIS A 7 -54.45 20.28 2.67
C HIS A 7 -54.16 20.40 4.18
N ARG A 8 -52.85 20.41 4.50
CA ARG A 8 -52.19 21.54 5.19
C ARG A 8 -50.67 21.56 4.95
N LEU A 9 -50.19 22.76 4.63
CA LEU A 9 -48.79 23.23 4.53
C LEU A 9 -48.18 23.42 5.96
N PRO A 10 -47.09 24.19 6.20
CA PRO A 10 -45.65 23.99 5.92
C PRO A 10 -44.72 24.21 7.17
N PHE A 11 -43.39 23.93 7.04
CA PHE A 11 -42.22 24.44 7.85
C PHE A 11 -42.04 23.99 9.34
N PRO A 12 -40.85 24.15 10.02
CA PRO A 12 -39.44 24.35 9.62
C PRO A 12 -38.43 23.45 10.46
N PRO A 13 -37.17 23.84 10.85
CA PRO A 13 -35.95 23.05 10.62
C PRO A 13 -35.31 22.43 11.89
N GLN A 14 -34.57 21.32 11.75
CA GLN A 14 -33.82 20.71 12.86
C GLN A 14 -32.31 20.86 12.63
N ARG A 15 -31.69 21.72 13.46
CA ARG A 15 -30.23 21.79 13.68
C ARG A 15 -29.74 20.49 14.31
N PHE A 16 -28.77 19.82 13.70
CA PHE A 16 -27.92 18.86 14.41
C PHE A 16 -26.45 19.02 14.02
N LEU A 17 -25.68 19.47 15.02
CA LEU A 17 -24.30 19.10 15.37
C LEU A 17 -23.21 19.11 14.28
N GLN A 18 -22.42 20.19 14.35
CA GLN A 18 -21.01 20.27 13.99
C GLN A 18 -20.21 19.09 14.56
N LEU A 19 -19.60 18.29 13.68
CA LEU A 19 -18.59 17.30 14.06
C LEU A 19 -17.28 17.60 13.31
N ASN A 20 -16.39 18.29 14.02
CA ASN A 20 -15.02 18.58 13.62
C ASN A 20 -14.23 17.27 13.46
N LEU A 21 -13.95 16.86 12.22
CA LEU A 21 -13.04 15.75 11.93
C LEU A 21 -11.67 16.31 11.51
N ARG A 22 -10.78 16.37 12.50
CA ARG A 22 -9.38 16.75 12.40
C ARG A 22 -8.57 15.59 11.80
N LYS A 23 -8.01 15.79 10.62
CA LYS A 23 -7.06 14.88 9.95
C LYS A 23 -5.67 14.96 10.61
N PRO A 24 -5.01 13.84 10.96
CA PRO A 24 -3.60 13.86 11.36
C PRO A 24 -2.69 13.58 10.16
N SER A 25 -1.82 14.53 9.81
CA SER A 25 -0.75 14.32 8.82
C SER A 25 0.62 14.62 9.43
N SER A 26 1.37 13.55 9.63
CA SER A 26 2.82 13.38 9.50
C SER A 26 3.75 14.49 10.00
N MET A 27 4.50 14.16 11.05
CA MET A 27 5.84 14.68 11.33
C MET A 27 6.78 14.36 10.15
N SER A 28 7.64 15.30 9.76
CA SER A 28 9.10 15.14 9.57
C SER A 28 9.71 16.28 8.73
N SER A 29 10.99 16.57 9.05
CA SER A 29 12.00 17.39 8.35
C SER A 29 11.93 18.92 8.44
N LEU A 30 12.45 19.44 9.55
CA LEU A 30 13.63 20.32 9.64
C LEU A 30 14.23 20.77 8.29
N THR A 31 14.20 22.07 7.97
CA THR A 31 15.38 22.93 7.65
C THR A 31 14.93 24.29 7.09
N SER A 32 14.97 25.35 7.91
CA SER A 32 14.95 26.73 7.40
C SER A 32 15.63 27.68 8.39
N LEU A 33 16.92 27.96 8.21
CA LEU A 33 17.57 29.15 8.75
C LEU A 33 18.70 29.57 7.80
N ARG A 34 18.47 30.65 7.05
CA ARG A 34 19.53 31.46 6.42
C ARG A 34 19.71 32.71 7.28
N PRO A 35 20.88 32.94 7.89
CA PRO A 35 21.26 34.28 8.31
C PRO A 35 22.18 34.93 7.26
N ILE A 36 21.83 36.17 6.95
CA ILE A 36 22.64 37.16 6.24
C ILE A 36 23.81 37.56 7.16
N ALA A 37 25.04 37.46 6.66
CA ALA A 37 26.20 38.06 7.29
C ALA A 37 27.03 38.81 6.23
N ARG A 38 26.81 40.12 6.20
CA ARG A 38 27.63 41.13 5.54
C ARG A 38 28.86 41.35 6.42
N ARG A 39 30.08 41.13 5.90
CA ARG A 39 31.31 41.68 6.51
C ARG A 39 32.12 42.41 5.45
N LEU A 40 32.20 43.73 5.64
CA LEU A 40 33.25 44.58 5.12
C LEU A 40 34.59 44.15 5.73
N ALA A 41 35.63 44.08 4.92
CA ALA A 41 37.00 44.20 5.38
C ALA A 41 37.78 45.05 4.36
N LEU A 42 38.29 46.16 4.88
CA LEU A 42 39.07 47.21 4.25
C LEU A 42 40.53 46.93 4.60
N THR A 43 41.39 46.59 3.64
CA THR A 43 42.86 46.71 3.85
C THR A 43 43.58 47.01 2.54
N THR A 44 43.97 48.29 2.39
CA THR A 44 45.33 48.76 2.09
C THR A 44 46.08 48.22 0.85
N SER A 45 46.27 49.15 -0.09
CA SER A 45 47.27 49.18 -1.16
C SER A 45 48.70 48.93 -0.70
N PRO A 46 49.53 48.30 -1.56
CA PRO A 46 50.88 48.76 -1.77
C PRO A 46 51.14 49.11 -3.25
N SER A 47 51.50 50.39 -3.43
CA SER A 47 52.53 50.95 -4.31
C SER A 47 52.86 50.25 -5.63
N PHE A 48 52.52 50.94 -6.72
CA PHE A 48 53.12 50.76 -8.04
C PHE A 48 54.64 50.98 -8.00
N SER A 49 55.41 49.97 -8.39
CA SER A 49 56.78 50.13 -8.89
C SER A 49 56.82 49.60 -10.32
N SER A 50 56.75 50.53 -11.27
CA SER A 50 56.94 50.27 -12.69
C SER A 50 58.42 50.00 -12.96
N ARG A 51 58.81 48.73 -13.09
CA ARG A 51 60.09 48.35 -13.69
C ARG A 51 59.85 47.92 -15.14
N LEU A 52 60.27 48.77 -16.07
CA LEU A 52 60.33 48.46 -17.49
C LEU A 52 61.36 47.33 -17.69
N VAL A 53 60.93 46.18 -18.19
CA VAL A 53 61.80 45.10 -18.66
C VAL A 53 61.47 44.86 -20.13
N LEU A 54 62.44 45.13 -21.00
CA LEU A 54 62.36 44.79 -22.43
C LEU A 54 62.20 43.26 -22.58
N PRO A 55 61.30 42.76 -23.44
CA PRO A 55 61.26 41.33 -23.74
C PRO A 55 62.45 40.95 -24.63
N ALA A 56 63.51 40.43 -24.02
CA ALA A 56 64.49 39.60 -24.72
C ALA A 56 63.80 38.29 -25.13
N GLY A 57 63.99 37.88 -26.39
CA GLY A 57 63.25 36.84 -27.11
C GLY A 57 62.75 35.65 -26.30
N SER A 58 61.44 35.42 -26.34
CA SER A 58 60.78 34.21 -25.87
C SER A 58 61.22 33.03 -26.74
N ARG A 59 62.22 32.30 -26.27
CA ARG A 59 62.52 30.95 -26.74
C ARG A 59 61.36 30.06 -26.30
N LEU A 60 60.66 29.43 -27.24
CA LEU A 60 59.72 28.35 -26.94
C LEU A 60 60.47 27.20 -26.27
N ALA A 61 60.43 27.14 -24.95
CA ALA A 61 60.88 25.99 -24.18
C ALA A 61 59.63 25.28 -23.62
N SER A 62 59.14 24.27 -24.33
CA SER A 62 58.19 23.32 -23.75
C SER A 62 58.94 22.41 -22.79
N THR A 63 58.78 22.59 -21.48
CA THR A 63 59.26 21.63 -20.49
C THR A 63 58.14 20.67 -20.12
N THR A 64 57.86 19.72 -21.02
CA THR A 64 57.55 18.35 -20.60
C THR A 64 58.86 17.58 -20.70
N ALA A 65 59.18 16.70 -19.73
CA ALA A 65 60.30 15.77 -19.84
C ALA A 65 60.36 15.18 -21.26
N PRO A 66 61.55 14.99 -21.87
CA PRO A 66 61.65 14.44 -23.21
C PRO A 66 61.07 13.02 -23.16
N ALA A 67 59.79 12.90 -23.51
CA ALA A 67 59.16 11.62 -23.71
C ALA A 67 60.01 10.85 -24.72
N ASP A 68 60.27 9.58 -24.42
CA ASP A 68 61.08 8.73 -25.28
C ASP A 68 60.63 8.90 -26.74
N PRO A 69 61.50 9.35 -27.66
CA PRO A 69 61.13 9.60 -29.04
C PRO A 69 60.46 8.37 -29.68
N LYS A 70 60.87 7.18 -29.23
CA LYS A 70 60.29 5.88 -29.58
C LYS A 70 58.82 5.77 -29.15
N ALA A 71 58.48 6.19 -27.93
CA ALA A 71 57.11 6.11 -27.41
C ALA A 71 56.16 7.04 -28.18
N LYS A 72 56.62 8.26 -28.52
CA LYS A 72 55.85 9.19 -29.37
C LYS A 72 55.67 8.66 -30.78
N ALA A 73 56.74 8.19 -31.42
CA ALA A 73 56.67 7.61 -32.76
C ALA A 73 55.70 6.42 -32.84
N ASN A 74 55.70 5.56 -31.82
CA ASN A 74 54.75 4.46 -31.72
C ASN A 74 53.30 4.95 -31.61
N SER A 75 53.02 5.98 -30.80
CA SER A 75 51.67 6.56 -30.71
C SER A 75 51.16 7.16 -32.04
N PHE A 76 52.05 7.67 -32.88
CA PHE A 76 51.71 8.15 -34.23
C PHE A 76 51.44 6.98 -35.19
N LEU A 77 52.26 5.92 -35.14
CA LEU A 77 52.04 4.72 -35.93
C LEU A 77 50.74 4.03 -35.52
N ASP A 78 50.40 4.02 -34.24
CA ASP A 78 49.17 3.43 -33.70
C ASP A 78 47.92 4.19 -34.14
N ALA A 79 48.01 5.51 -34.32
CA ALA A 79 46.92 6.33 -34.84
C ALA A 79 46.62 6.13 -36.34
N LEU A 80 47.53 5.51 -37.11
CA LEU A 80 47.32 5.21 -38.52
C LEU A 80 46.41 3.99 -38.72
N PRO A 81 45.52 4.02 -39.73
CA PRO A 81 44.61 2.92 -40.01
C PRO A 81 45.36 1.66 -40.45
N GLY A 82 45.07 0.54 -39.79
CA GLY A 82 45.65 -0.77 -40.08
C GLY A 82 46.20 -1.46 -38.83
N ASN A 83 45.92 -2.75 -38.71
CA ASN A 83 46.36 -3.59 -37.57
C ASN A 83 47.73 -4.24 -37.79
N ASN A 84 48.30 -4.16 -39.01
CA ASN A 84 49.56 -4.79 -39.35
C ASN A 84 50.69 -3.75 -39.42
N VAL A 85 51.86 -4.09 -38.87
CA VAL A 85 53.06 -3.24 -38.89
C VAL A 85 53.51 -2.86 -40.30
N ILE A 86 53.33 -3.77 -41.27
CA ILE A 86 53.63 -3.56 -42.69
C ILE A 86 52.71 -2.48 -43.29
N THR A 87 51.44 -2.47 -42.89
CA THR A 87 50.49 -1.45 -43.37
C THR A 87 50.79 -0.09 -42.75
N LYS A 88 51.13 -0.05 -41.45
CA LYS A 88 51.50 1.19 -40.76
C LYS A 88 52.77 1.82 -41.34
N THR A 89 53.81 1.02 -41.58
CA THR A 89 55.02 1.51 -42.26
C THR A 89 54.74 1.82 -43.74
N GLY A 90 53.88 1.03 -44.38
CA GLY A 90 53.42 1.24 -45.75
C GLY A 90 52.80 2.63 -45.96
N TRP A 91 51.89 3.08 -45.08
CA TRP A 91 51.31 4.42 -45.16
C TRP A 91 52.34 5.54 -44.99
N VAL A 92 53.25 5.40 -44.04
CA VAL A 92 54.30 6.40 -43.79
C VAL A 92 55.28 6.46 -44.96
N THR A 93 55.76 5.31 -45.45
CA THR A 93 56.66 5.23 -46.59
C THR A 93 55.98 5.70 -47.88
N LEU A 94 54.71 5.39 -48.08
CA LEU A 94 53.93 5.88 -49.22
C LEU A 94 53.75 7.40 -49.16
N GLY A 95 53.35 7.95 -48.00
CA GLY A 95 53.19 9.39 -47.83
C GLY A 95 54.51 10.15 -48.03
N ALA A 96 55.61 9.62 -47.47
CA ALA A 96 56.94 10.20 -47.61
C ALA A 96 57.45 10.13 -49.06
N SER A 97 57.29 8.98 -49.73
CA SER A 97 57.72 8.81 -51.12
C SER A 97 56.88 9.64 -52.09
N MET A 98 55.56 9.73 -51.90
CA MET A 98 54.69 10.57 -52.71
C MET A 98 55.03 12.06 -52.54
N THR A 99 55.30 12.49 -51.30
CA THR A 99 55.74 13.87 -51.04
C THR A 99 57.09 14.16 -51.69
N GLY A 100 58.06 13.24 -51.54
CA GLY A 100 59.37 13.37 -52.18
C GLY A 100 59.29 13.40 -53.70
N TYR A 101 58.44 12.57 -54.30
CA TYR A 101 58.19 12.56 -55.74
C TYR A 101 57.52 13.85 -56.23
N ALA A 102 56.56 14.39 -55.47
CA ALA A 102 55.90 15.64 -55.81
C ALA A 102 56.87 16.83 -55.78
N ILE A 103 57.79 16.87 -54.80
CA ILE A 103 58.86 17.88 -54.72
C ILE A 103 59.87 17.69 -55.86
N SER A 104 60.30 16.44 -56.09
CA SER A 104 61.35 16.14 -57.08
C SER A 104 60.93 16.45 -58.52
N ASN A 105 59.65 16.35 -58.85
CA ASN A 105 59.12 16.66 -60.19
C ASN A 105 58.48 18.04 -60.28
N GLU A 106 58.59 18.88 -59.25
CA GLU A 106 57.93 20.20 -59.18
C GLU A 106 56.42 20.11 -59.46
N LEU A 107 55.79 18.98 -59.12
CA LEU A 107 54.38 18.72 -59.40
C LEU A 107 53.47 19.68 -58.63
N TYR A 108 54.00 20.33 -57.59
CA TYR A 108 53.33 21.38 -56.83
C TYR A 108 54.17 22.66 -56.85
N VAL A 109 53.71 23.67 -57.60
CA VAL A 109 54.32 25.00 -57.68
C VAL A 109 53.78 25.87 -56.55
N MET A 110 54.68 26.39 -55.72
CA MET A 110 54.32 27.32 -54.66
C MET A 110 53.93 28.67 -55.27
N ASN A 111 52.63 28.88 -55.44
CA ASN A 111 52.05 30.15 -55.87
C ASN A 111 51.36 30.89 -54.69
N GLU A 112 50.84 32.09 -54.92
CA GLU A 112 50.08 32.89 -53.95
C GLU A 112 48.92 32.11 -53.31
N GLU A 113 48.25 31.22 -54.05
CA GLU A 113 47.17 30.37 -53.55
C GLU A 113 47.61 29.36 -52.47
N SER A 114 48.90 29.00 -52.41
CA SER A 114 49.44 28.08 -51.40
C SER A 114 49.37 28.66 -49.98
N VAL A 115 49.46 30.00 -49.85
CA VAL A 115 49.32 30.70 -48.57
C VAL A 115 47.87 30.67 -48.10
N ILE A 116 46.91 30.81 -49.03
CA ILE A 116 45.48 30.69 -48.72
C ILE A 116 45.14 29.25 -48.30
N LEU A 117 45.68 28.25 -48.99
CA LEU A 117 45.51 26.84 -48.64
C LEU A 117 46.07 26.54 -47.24
N ALA A 118 47.29 26.98 -46.94
CA ALA A 118 47.90 26.81 -45.63
C ALA A 118 47.07 27.46 -44.52
N GLY A 119 46.57 28.68 -44.75
CA GLY A 119 45.66 29.37 -43.83
C GLY A 119 44.34 28.62 -43.61
N PHE A 120 43.75 28.08 -44.68
CA PHE A 120 42.53 27.27 -44.60
C PHE A 120 42.74 25.99 -43.79
N VAL A 121 43.86 25.28 -43.99
CA VAL A 121 44.18 24.05 -43.23
C VAL A 121 44.34 24.36 -41.74
N ILE A 122 45.02 25.45 -41.39
CA ILE A 122 45.17 25.87 -39.99
C ILE A 122 43.81 26.26 -39.38
N MET A 123 42.99 27.00 -40.13
CA MET A 123 41.65 27.42 -39.69
C MET A 123 40.74 26.21 -39.46
N VAL A 124 40.67 25.28 -40.41
CA VAL A 124 39.88 24.04 -40.29
C VAL A 124 40.42 23.17 -39.16
N GLY A 125 41.74 23.07 -39.01
CA GLY A 125 42.37 22.35 -37.90
C GLY A 125 41.92 22.91 -36.55
N TYR A 126 42.04 24.22 -36.34
CA TYR A 126 41.60 24.86 -35.12
C TYR A 126 40.08 24.73 -34.89
N LEU A 127 39.28 24.99 -35.92
CA LEU A 127 37.82 24.91 -35.83
C LEU A 127 37.33 23.49 -35.50
N SER A 128 37.99 22.46 -36.05
CA SER A 128 37.67 21.06 -35.76
C SER A 128 37.86 20.73 -34.28
N THR A 129 38.87 21.31 -33.62
CA THR A 129 39.09 21.09 -32.19
C THR A 129 38.00 21.76 -31.33
N VAL A 130 37.53 22.94 -31.73
CA VAL A 130 36.50 23.70 -31.00
C VAL A 130 35.10 23.08 -31.17
N ILE A 131 34.74 22.66 -32.37
CA ILE A 131 33.39 22.14 -32.67
C ILE A 131 33.20 20.69 -32.21
N LYS A 132 34.27 19.89 -32.13
CA LYS A 132 34.19 18.46 -31.83
C LYS A 132 33.45 18.16 -30.51
N ALA A 133 33.76 18.87 -29.44
CA ALA A 133 33.14 18.64 -28.14
C ALA A 133 31.62 18.98 -28.10
N PRO A 134 31.18 20.19 -28.49
CA PRO A 134 29.75 20.53 -28.47
C PRO A 134 28.95 19.70 -29.48
N TYR A 135 29.51 19.37 -30.65
CA TYR A 135 28.83 18.53 -31.63
C TYR A 135 28.63 17.10 -31.10
N LYS A 136 29.65 16.54 -30.43
CA LYS A 136 29.52 15.22 -29.79
C LYS A 136 28.42 15.23 -28.73
N GLN A 137 28.41 16.22 -27.83
CA GLN A 137 27.39 16.32 -26.79
C GLN A 137 25.97 16.46 -27.39
N TRP A 138 25.83 17.25 -28.45
CA TRP A 138 24.57 17.38 -29.16
C TRP A 138 24.13 16.04 -29.79
N ALA A 139 25.04 15.35 -30.48
CA ALA A 139 24.76 14.06 -31.10
C ALA A 139 24.37 13.00 -30.04
N ASP A 140 25.11 12.92 -28.94
CA ASP A 140 24.83 12.00 -27.83
C ASP A 140 23.45 12.29 -27.22
N SER A 141 23.07 13.56 -27.06
CA SER A 141 21.75 13.96 -26.53
C SER A 141 20.59 13.53 -27.44
N ILE A 142 20.73 13.68 -28.76
CA ILE A 142 19.71 13.23 -29.71
C ILE A 142 19.59 11.71 -29.71
N ILE A 143 20.71 10.99 -29.67
CA ILE A 143 20.74 9.53 -29.59
C ILE A 143 20.05 9.06 -28.29
N GLU A 144 20.36 9.69 -27.16
CA GLU A 144 19.75 9.36 -25.87
C GLU A 144 18.25 9.64 -25.86
N LYS A 145 17.81 10.78 -26.40
CA LYS A 145 16.39 11.10 -26.53
C LYS A 145 15.65 10.05 -27.35
N GLN A 146 16.20 9.65 -28.50
CA GLN A 146 15.57 8.64 -29.35
C GLN A 146 15.53 7.26 -28.67
N LYS A 147 16.61 6.86 -28.00
CA LYS A 147 16.65 5.62 -27.21
C LYS A 147 15.63 5.64 -26.07
N SER A 148 15.51 6.76 -25.38
CA SER A 148 14.56 6.94 -24.28
C SER A 148 13.12 6.82 -24.75
N ILE A 149 12.75 7.51 -25.84
CA ILE A 149 11.40 7.41 -26.44
C ILE A 149 11.10 5.96 -26.85
N LEU A 150 12.04 5.28 -27.50
CA LEU A 150 11.84 3.90 -27.94
C LEU A 150 11.67 2.93 -26.77
N ASN A 151 12.49 3.07 -25.73
CA ASN A 151 12.39 2.23 -24.53
C ASN A 151 11.12 2.53 -23.73
N ASN A 152 10.74 3.80 -23.60
CA ASN A 152 9.52 4.19 -22.91
C ASN A 152 8.28 3.69 -23.66
N SER A 153 8.22 3.85 -24.98
CA SER A 153 7.13 3.31 -25.81
C SER A 153 7.02 1.79 -25.69
N ARG A 154 8.13 1.05 -25.69
CA ARG A 154 8.12 -0.40 -25.44
C ARG A 154 7.55 -0.73 -24.05
N ALA A 155 7.99 -0.03 -23.01
CA ALA A 155 7.49 -0.23 -21.66
C ALA A 155 5.99 0.08 -21.56
N GLU A 156 5.55 1.21 -22.10
CA GLU A 156 4.15 1.65 -22.13
C GLU A 156 3.26 0.65 -22.88
N HIS A 157 3.68 0.17 -24.06
CA HIS A 157 2.96 -0.88 -24.78
C HIS A 157 2.87 -2.18 -23.98
N THR A 158 3.95 -2.62 -23.33
CA THR A 158 3.89 -3.82 -22.49
C THR A 158 2.99 -3.66 -21.28
N ASN A 159 2.95 -2.45 -20.68
CA ASN A 159 2.08 -2.17 -19.54
C ASN A 159 0.61 -2.11 -19.95
N ALA A 160 0.29 -1.45 -21.07
CA ALA A 160 -1.07 -1.40 -21.60
C ALA A 160 -1.60 -2.81 -21.96
N VAL A 161 -0.74 -3.67 -22.52
CA VAL A 161 -1.10 -5.08 -22.79
C VAL A 161 -1.34 -5.85 -21.49
N LYS A 162 -0.51 -5.65 -20.46
CA LYS A 162 -0.71 -6.27 -19.14
C LYS A 162 -2.01 -5.82 -18.48
N GLU A 163 -2.30 -4.52 -18.48
CA GLU A 163 -3.56 -3.96 -17.95
C GLU A 163 -4.77 -4.54 -18.69
N ARG A 164 -4.67 -4.69 -20.02
CA ARG A 164 -5.74 -5.31 -20.80
C ARG A 164 -5.92 -6.79 -20.48
N ILE A 165 -4.83 -7.53 -20.25
CA ILE A 165 -4.87 -8.93 -19.81
C ILE A 165 -5.53 -9.04 -18.44
N GLU A 166 -5.19 -8.17 -17.49
CA GLU A 166 -5.79 -8.15 -16.16
C GLU A 166 -7.30 -7.87 -16.22
N SER A 167 -7.70 -6.85 -16.99
CA SER A 167 -9.12 -6.54 -17.23
C SER A 167 -9.88 -7.71 -17.86
N VAL A 168 -9.30 -8.39 -18.86
CA VAL A 168 -9.91 -9.58 -19.48
C VAL A 168 -9.92 -10.78 -18.53
N SER A 169 -8.91 -10.91 -17.65
CA SER A 169 -8.87 -11.97 -16.65
C SER A 169 -10.03 -11.84 -15.66
N GLN A 170 -10.35 -10.63 -15.21
CA GLN A 170 -11.51 -10.39 -14.34
C GLN A 170 -12.84 -10.79 -15.01
N MET A 171 -12.94 -10.64 -16.34
CA MET A 171 -14.14 -11.06 -17.08
C MET A 171 -14.30 -12.58 -17.17
N LYS A 172 -13.23 -13.37 -17.00
CA LYS A 172 -13.32 -14.84 -17.02
C LYS A 172 -14.09 -15.38 -15.82
N ASP A 173 -13.98 -14.73 -14.66
CA ASP A 173 -14.60 -15.19 -13.41
C ASP A 173 -16.09 -14.83 -13.30
N VAL A 174 -16.60 -13.95 -14.17
CA VAL A 174 -18.01 -13.49 -14.12
C VAL A 174 -19.00 -14.65 -14.32
N VAL A 175 -18.65 -15.64 -15.13
CA VAL A 175 -19.53 -16.81 -15.36
C VAL A 175 -19.66 -17.65 -14.09
N ALA A 176 -18.54 -17.93 -13.41
CA ALA A 176 -18.55 -18.69 -12.16
C ALA A 176 -19.29 -17.94 -11.03
N VAL A 177 -19.07 -16.62 -10.91
CA VAL A 177 -19.77 -15.77 -9.93
C VAL A 177 -21.27 -15.76 -10.21
N THR A 178 -21.68 -15.67 -11.48
CA THR A 178 -23.11 -15.69 -11.85
C THR A 178 -23.76 -17.02 -11.51
N GLN A 179 -23.09 -18.14 -11.81
CA GLN A 179 -23.58 -19.47 -11.43
C GLN A 179 -23.70 -19.60 -9.90
N SER A 180 -22.69 -19.15 -9.16
CA SER A 180 -22.70 -19.14 -7.70
C SER A 180 -23.85 -18.30 -7.12
N LEU A 181 -24.20 -17.16 -7.72
CA LEU A 181 -25.36 -16.36 -7.31
C LEU A 181 -26.69 -17.09 -7.51
N PHE A 182 -26.83 -17.86 -8.60
CA PHE A 182 -28.03 -18.68 -8.82
C PHE A 182 -28.09 -19.87 -7.85
N GLU A 183 -26.97 -20.52 -7.59
CA GLU A 183 -26.87 -21.61 -6.60
C GLU A 183 -27.20 -21.09 -5.20
N MET A 184 -26.63 -19.94 -4.79
CA MET A 184 -26.93 -19.28 -3.52
C MET A 184 -28.41 -18.93 -3.39
N SER A 185 -29.04 -18.42 -4.46
CA SER A 185 -30.48 -18.13 -4.47
C SER A 185 -31.32 -19.41 -4.29
N LYS A 186 -30.94 -20.52 -4.94
CA LYS A 186 -31.62 -21.81 -4.82
C LYS A 186 -31.44 -22.40 -3.42
N GLU A 187 -30.23 -22.37 -2.87
CA GLU A 187 -29.94 -22.83 -1.50
C GLU A 187 -30.69 -22.02 -0.45
N THR A 188 -30.80 -20.70 -0.64
CA THR A 188 -31.59 -19.83 0.24
C THR A 188 -33.06 -20.26 0.26
N ALA A 189 -33.67 -20.49 -0.90
CA ALA A 189 -35.06 -20.93 -0.96
C ALA A 189 -35.28 -22.32 -0.33
N LEU A 190 -34.34 -23.25 -0.52
CA LEU A 190 -34.42 -24.58 0.10
C LEU A 190 -34.29 -24.52 1.62
N THR A 191 -33.31 -23.77 2.12
CA THR A 191 -33.08 -23.61 3.56
C THR A 191 -34.24 -22.88 4.24
N GLU A 192 -34.82 -21.86 3.60
CA GLU A 192 -36.04 -21.21 4.09
C GLU A 192 -37.22 -22.19 4.19
N HIS A 193 -37.42 -23.04 3.17
CA HIS A 193 -38.48 -24.06 3.20
C HIS A 193 -38.30 -25.08 4.33
N GLU A 194 -37.07 -25.57 4.54
CA GLU A 194 -36.76 -26.46 5.64
C GLU A 194 -36.97 -25.79 7.00
N LEU A 195 -36.58 -24.52 7.13
CA LEU A 195 -36.80 -23.71 8.31
C LEU A 195 -38.30 -23.55 8.59
N TYR A 196 -39.13 -23.30 7.57
CA TYR A 196 -40.59 -23.24 7.73
C TYR A 196 -41.18 -24.58 8.21
N LYS A 197 -40.75 -25.72 7.65
CA LYS A 197 -41.21 -27.04 8.11
C LYS A 197 -40.83 -27.30 9.57
N LEU A 198 -39.60 -26.96 9.95
CA LEU A 198 -39.14 -27.15 11.33
C LEU A 198 -39.90 -26.23 12.30
N LYS A 199 -40.15 -24.98 11.92
CA LYS A 199 -40.99 -24.06 12.71
C LYS A 199 -42.42 -24.58 12.90
N GLN A 200 -43.05 -25.10 11.85
CA GLN A 200 -44.40 -25.70 11.96
C GLN A 200 -44.39 -26.89 12.92
N LYS A 201 -43.38 -27.78 12.84
CA LYS A 201 -43.23 -28.91 13.77
C LYS A 201 -42.99 -28.45 15.21
N LEU A 202 -42.22 -27.39 15.44
CA LEU A 202 -41.99 -26.84 16.77
C LEU A 202 -43.26 -26.21 17.34
N ALA A 203 -43.98 -25.40 16.56
CA ALA A 203 -45.25 -24.82 16.99
C ALA A 203 -46.26 -25.90 17.44
N LEU A 204 -46.41 -26.97 16.65
CA LEU A 204 -47.26 -28.10 17.03
C LEU A 204 -46.77 -28.82 18.30
N LYS A 205 -45.45 -29.00 18.46
CA LYS A 205 -44.88 -29.59 19.68
C LYS A 205 -45.14 -28.71 20.91
N ASP A 206 -45.02 -27.40 20.77
CA ASP A 206 -45.26 -26.44 21.85
C ASP A 206 -46.74 -26.40 22.25
N GLU A 207 -47.66 -26.45 21.29
CA GLU A 207 -49.10 -26.56 21.55
C GLU A 207 -49.44 -27.86 22.30
N ILE A 208 -48.94 -29.01 21.82
CA ILE A 208 -49.18 -30.31 22.48
C ILE A 208 -48.60 -30.31 23.88
N LYS A 209 -47.39 -29.77 24.06
CA LYS A 209 -46.77 -29.64 25.38
C LYS A 209 -47.60 -28.74 26.29
N SER A 210 -48.06 -27.58 25.82
CA SER A 210 -48.89 -26.67 26.60
C SER A 210 -50.20 -27.33 27.03
N ILE A 211 -50.81 -28.14 26.17
CA ILE A 211 -52.00 -28.92 26.52
C ILE A 211 -51.65 -29.91 27.61
N LEU A 212 -50.59 -30.71 27.42
CA LEU A 212 -50.17 -31.72 28.40
C LEU A 212 -49.80 -31.12 29.76
N ASP A 213 -49.04 -30.03 29.78
CA ASP A 213 -48.70 -29.29 31.00
C ASP A 213 -49.98 -28.72 31.65
N GLY A 214 -50.97 -28.33 30.86
CA GLY A 214 -52.30 -27.94 31.32
C GLY A 214 -53.04 -29.08 32.02
N TRP A 215 -53.06 -30.28 31.43
CA TRP A 215 -53.65 -31.48 32.05
C TRP A 215 -52.94 -31.86 33.35
N VAL A 216 -51.60 -31.85 33.37
CA VAL A 216 -50.81 -32.12 34.58
C VAL A 216 -51.15 -31.12 35.68
N ARG A 217 -51.26 -29.82 35.34
CA ARG A 217 -51.66 -28.79 36.31
C ARG A 217 -53.05 -29.06 36.88
N VAL A 218 -54.03 -29.40 36.04
CA VAL A 218 -55.40 -29.72 36.49
C VAL A 218 -55.39 -30.95 37.39
N GLU A 219 -54.64 -31.99 37.05
CA GLU A 219 -54.52 -33.19 37.88
C GLU A 219 -53.89 -32.88 39.25
N THR A 220 -52.81 -32.09 39.28
CA THR A 220 -52.21 -31.67 40.56
C THR A 220 -53.16 -30.85 41.41
N GLN A 221 -53.93 -29.94 40.80
CA GLN A 221 -54.92 -29.13 41.51
C GLN A 221 -56.08 -29.97 42.05
N ALA A 222 -56.57 -30.94 41.27
CA ALA A 222 -57.59 -31.87 41.73
C ALA A 222 -57.10 -32.71 42.92
N ARG A 223 -55.87 -33.24 42.83
CA ARG A 223 -55.25 -34.01 43.92
C ARG A 223 -55.05 -33.18 45.19
N GLU A 224 -54.60 -31.93 45.05
CA GLU A 224 -54.45 -31.00 46.18
C GLU A 224 -55.81 -30.64 46.80
N ALA A 225 -56.85 -30.44 45.99
CA ALA A 225 -58.20 -30.15 46.47
C ALA A 225 -58.81 -31.34 47.22
N GLU A 226 -58.68 -32.56 46.68
CA GLU A 226 -59.10 -33.80 47.36
C GLU A 226 -58.36 -33.99 48.69
N GLN A 227 -57.04 -33.77 48.70
CA GLN A 227 -56.24 -33.83 49.93
C GLN A 227 -56.69 -32.77 50.95
N ALA A 228 -56.98 -31.54 50.51
CA ALA A 228 -57.47 -30.48 51.40
C ALA A 228 -58.85 -30.82 51.97
N GLU A 229 -59.76 -31.40 51.18
CA GLU A 229 -61.07 -31.85 51.62
C GLU A 229 -60.96 -33.02 52.62
N LEU A 230 -60.12 -34.02 52.32
CA LEU A 230 -59.83 -35.14 53.22
C LEU A 230 -59.25 -34.65 54.54
N VAL A 231 -58.27 -33.73 54.51
CA VAL A 231 -57.69 -33.12 55.72
C VAL A 231 -58.76 -32.36 56.52
N LYS A 232 -59.62 -31.58 55.85
CA LYS A 232 -60.72 -30.86 56.53
C LYS A 232 -61.70 -31.82 57.19
N ASN A 233 -62.08 -32.91 56.52
CA ASN A 233 -62.96 -33.94 57.05
C ASN A 233 -62.33 -34.68 58.23
N VAL A 234 -61.05 -35.07 58.13
CA VAL A 234 -60.31 -35.71 59.23
C VAL A 234 -60.20 -34.77 60.42
N VAL A 235 -59.81 -33.50 60.23
CA VAL A 235 -59.72 -32.51 61.31
C VAL A 235 -61.09 -32.26 61.95
N ALA A 236 -62.16 -32.18 61.17
CA ALA A 236 -63.51 -32.02 61.70
C ALA A 236 -63.97 -33.24 62.50
N ASN A 237 -63.69 -34.46 62.03
CA ASN A 237 -64.01 -35.70 62.74
C ASN A 237 -63.22 -35.83 64.05
N VAL A 238 -61.92 -35.51 64.04
CA VAL A 238 -61.09 -35.48 65.26
C VAL A 238 -61.62 -34.45 66.25
N LYS A 239 -61.97 -33.23 65.80
CA LYS A 239 -62.57 -32.22 66.68
C LYS A 239 -63.88 -32.70 67.31
N LYS A 240 -64.77 -33.34 66.54
CA LYS A 240 -66.02 -33.92 67.08
C LYS A 240 -65.75 -35.02 68.11
N GLN A 241 -64.80 -35.92 67.83
CA GLN A 241 -64.39 -36.97 68.78
C GLN A 241 -63.77 -36.37 70.07
N LEU A 242 -63.08 -35.23 69.99
CA LEU A 242 -62.56 -34.53 71.17
C LEU A 242 -63.65 -33.84 72.00
N GLU A 243 -64.81 -33.51 71.41
CA GLU A 243 -65.97 -32.97 72.13
C GLU A 243 -66.77 -34.05 72.88
N ASP A 244 -66.56 -35.34 72.56
CA ASP A 244 -67.26 -36.45 73.21
C ASP A 244 -66.79 -36.63 74.68
N PRO A 245 -67.71 -36.59 75.67
CA PRO A 245 -67.35 -36.63 77.09
C PRO A 245 -66.77 -37.97 77.54
N LYS A 246 -66.96 -39.05 76.76
CA LYS A 246 -66.36 -40.37 77.03
C LYS A 246 -64.86 -40.37 76.70
N LEU A 247 -64.48 -39.85 75.54
CA LEU A 247 -63.07 -39.75 75.14
C LEU A 247 -62.32 -38.72 75.99
N GLN A 248 -62.93 -37.60 76.37
CA GLN A 248 -62.30 -36.66 77.30
C GLN A 248 -61.96 -37.29 78.65
N LYS A 249 -62.87 -38.11 79.19
CA LYS A 249 -62.62 -38.86 80.43
C LYS A 249 -61.53 -39.91 80.24
N GLU A 250 -61.54 -40.63 79.12
CA GLU A 250 -60.52 -41.64 78.80
C GLU A 250 -59.12 -41.01 78.64
N ILE A 251 -59.03 -39.86 77.95
CA ILE A 251 -57.80 -39.08 77.83
C ILE A 251 -57.36 -38.58 79.21
N LEU A 252 -58.26 -38.03 80.04
CA LEU A 252 -57.92 -37.62 81.40
C LEU A 252 -57.42 -38.79 82.25
N THR A 253 -58.06 -39.96 82.18
CA THR A 253 -57.58 -41.15 82.89
C THR A 253 -56.25 -41.65 82.34
N ASN A 254 -56.02 -41.60 81.03
CA ASN A 254 -54.73 -41.97 80.44
C ASN A 254 -53.64 -40.97 80.80
N CYS A 255 -53.90 -39.66 80.82
CA CYS A 255 -52.96 -38.66 81.30
C CYS A 255 -52.69 -38.81 82.81
N ILE A 256 -53.69 -39.13 83.63
CA ILE A 256 -53.48 -39.44 85.05
C ILE A 256 -52.62 -40.70 85.20
N ASN A 257 -52.89 -41.75 84.43
CA ASN A 257 -52.09 -42.98 84.42
C ASN A 257 -50.65 -42.72 83.93
N GLU A 258 -50.44 -41.90 82.91
CA GLU A 258 -49.11 -41.50 82.42
C GLU A 258 -48.37 -40.63 83.44
N ILE A 259 -49.06 -39.73 84.15
CA ILE A 259 -48.49 -38.96 85.25
C ILE A 259 -48.17 -39.88 86.44
N GLU A 260 -49.05 -40.82 86.80
CA GLU A 260 -48.81 -41.80 87.86
C GLU A 260 -47.65 -42.73 87.50
N ALA A 261 -47.50 -43.12 86.23
CA ALA A 261 -46.36 -43.86 85.72
C ALA A 261 -45.08 -43.01 85.76
N LEU A 262 -45.12 -41.75 85.34
CA LEU A 262 -43.99 -40.82 85.44
C LEU A 262 -43.61 -40.47 86.90
N ILE A 263 -44.56 -40.48 87.84
CA ILE A 263 -44.30 -40.32 89.29
C ILE A 263 -43.71 -41.60 89.88
N LYS A 264 -44.16 -42.78 89.44
CA LYS A 264 -43.54 -44.06 89.79
C LYS A 264 -42.12 -44.19 89.24
N ASP A 265 -41.87 -43.69 88.03
CA ASP A 265 -40.57 -43.75 87.36
C ASP A 265 -39.64 -42.59 87.77
N LYS A 266 -40.18 -41.46 88.26
CA LYS A 266 -39.37 -40.37 88.83
C LYS A 266 -39.18 -40.56 90.33
N LYS A 267 -38.04 -41.18 90.66
CA LYS A 267 -37.27 -40.89 91.87
C LYS A 267 -37.12 -39.37 92.08
N ILE A 268 -38.05 -38.77 92.81
CA ILE A 268 -37.72 -38.05 94.04
C ILE A 268 -38.53 -38.72 95.13
#